data_AF-A0A022QFQ4-F1
#
_entry.id   AF-A0A022QFQ4-F1
#
_cell.length_a   1.000
_cell.length_b   1.000
_cell.length_c   1.000
_cell.angle_alpha   90.00
_cell.angle_beta   90.00
_cell.angle_gamma   90.00
#
_symmetry.space_group_name_H-M   'P 1'
#
loop_
_entity.id
_entity.type
_entity.pdbx_description
1 polymer ?
#
loop_
_entity_poly.entity_id
_entity_poly.type
_entity_poly.pdbx_seq_one_letter_code
_entity_poly.pdbx_strand_id
1 'polypeptide(L)'
;MGKKRKQSERAAPAAVVEEENVEERPKRTLFGFKDKPEEKKEGDENPQTVGFRNKEKVLVTCSRRISYRYRHLMLNLVDLLPHCKKDNKVEAKGSKGAALNELVELKSCSSCLFFECRKGKDLYMWMSKCPNGPSVKFLVNAVHTMEELKLTGNHLKGSRPILTFSSDFDKSPHWQLLKEMITQ
;
A
#
# COMPACT_ATOMS: atom_id res chain seq x y z
N MET A 1 -50.99 -7.64 0.24
CA MET A 1 -50.64 -8.83 -0.56
C MET A 1 -49.30 -8.54 -1.25
N GLY A 2 -48.31 -9.42 -1.40
CA GLY A 2 -48.24 -10.85 -1.17
C GLY A 2 -46.94 -11.27 -0.48
N LYS A 3 -47.05 -12.39 0.23
CA LYS A 3 -45.98 -13.04 0.98
C LYS A 3 -45.02 -13.74 0.02
N LYS A 4 -43.72 -13.59 0.27
CA LYS A 4 -42.61 -14.25 -0.45
C LYS A 4 -42.83 -15.76 -0.47
N ARG A 5 -42.85 -16.35 -1.67
CA ARG A 5 -42.90 -17.80 -1.90
C ARG A 5 -41.53 -18.41 -1.60
N LYS A 6 -41.54 -19.41 -0.70
CA LYS A 6 -40.44 -20.30 -0.33
C LYS A 6 -40.37 -21.39 -1.40
N GLN A 7 -39.26 -21.52 -2.13
CA GLN A 7 -39.07 -22.56 -3.12
C GLN A 7 -38.57 -23.82 -2.41
N SER A 8 -39.36 -24.90 -2.46
CA SER A 8 -39.00 -26.23 -1.98
C SER A 8 -38.33 -27.01 -3.10
N GLU A 9 -37.11 -27.51 -2.87
CA GLU A 9 -36.46 -28.44 -3.79
C GLU A 9 -37.15 -29.81 -3.76
N ARG A 10 -37.34 -30.36 -4.96
CA ARG A 10 -38.00 -31.65 -5.24
C ARG A 10 -36.90 -32.73 -5.24
N ALA A 11 -37.05 -33.74 -4.38
CA ALA A 11 -36.13 -34.88 -4.33
C ALA A 11 -36.25 -35.74 -5.61
N ALA A 12 -35.12 -36.05 -6.23
CA ALA A 12 -34.99 -37.04 -7.31
C ALA A 12 -34.65 -38.42 -6.71
N PRO A 13 -35.05 -39.53 -7.35
CA PRO A 13 -35.09 -40.86 -6.74
C PRO A 13 -33.71 -41.53 -6.67
N ALA A 14 -33.57 -42.41 -5.68
CA ALA A 14 -32.37 -43.18 -5.36
C ALA A 14 -32.02 -44.21 -6.43
N ALA A 15 -30.75 -44.24 -6.84
CA ALA A 15 -30.10 -45.36 -7.49
C ALA A 15 -28.98 -45.86 -6.56
N VAL A 16 -28.96 -47.18 -6.30
CA VAL A 16 -28.03 -47.89 -5.43
C VAL A 16 -26.93 -48.52 -6.30
N VAL A 17 -25.79 -48.86 -5.65
CA VAL A 17 -24.56 -49.54 -6.14
C VAL A 17 -23.43 -48.53 -6.40
N GLU A 18 -22.26 -48.52 -5.76
CA GLU A 18 -21.47 -49.50 -4.99
C GLU A 18 -20.61 -48.74 -3.94
N GLU A 19 -20.34 -49.34 -2.77
CA GLU A 19 -19.50 -48.75 -1.72
C GLU A 19 -18.01 -48.80 -2.10
N GLU A 20 -17.49 -47.72 -2.70
CA GLU A 20 -16.08 -47.39 -2.65
C GLU A 20 -15.89 -46.05 -1.94
N ASN A 21 -14.97 -46.02 -0.98
CA ASN A 21 -14.67 -44.93 -0.07
C ASN A 21 -14.27 -43.63 -0.80
N VAL A 22 -15.23 -42.75 -1.11
CA VAL A 22 -14.95 -41.42 -1.67
C VAL A 22 -14.84 -40.41 -0.52
N GLU A 23 -13.62 -40.01 -0.20
CA GLU A 23 -13.34 -38.96 0.79
C GLU A 23 -14.08 -37.64 0.44
N GLU A 24 -14.82 -37.08 1.41
CA GLU A 24 -15.53 -35.82 1.23
C GLU A 24 -14.58 -34.67 0.87
N ARG A 25 -14.84 -34.01 -0.26
CA ARG A 25 -14.03 -32.89 -0.76
C ARG A 25 -14.03 -31.72 0.24
N PRO A 26 -12.86 -31.23 0.71
CA PRO A 26 -12.82 -30.22 1.76
C PRO A 26 -13.46 -28.90 1.32
N LYS A 27 -14.21 -28.26 2.22
CA LYS A 27 -14.88 -26.97 1.95
C LYS A 27 -13.84 -25.87 1.75
N ARG A 28 -13.89 -25.20 0.59
CA ARG A 28 -12.96 -24.11 0.23
C ARG A 28 -13.18 -22.88 1.11
N THR A 29 -12.09 -22.34 1.64
CA THR A 29 -12.06 -20.99 2.22
C THR A 29 -11.17 -20.07 1.37
N LEU A 30 -11.22 -18.75 1.62
CA LEU A 30 -10.49 -17.71 0.87
C LEU A 30 -8.96 -17.90 0.80
N PHE A 31 -8.38 -18.82 1.60
CA PHE A 31 -6.95 -19.09 1.65
C PHE A 31 -6.57 -20.56 1.35
N GLY A 32 -7.47 -21.36 0.77
CA GLY A 32 -7.18 -22.75 0.34
C GLY A 32 -7.96 -23.83 1.10
N PHE A 33 -7.67 -25.10 0.77
CA PHE A 33 -8.27 -26.30 1.38
C PHE A 33 -7.68 -26.54 2.77
N LYS A 34 -8.53 -26.91 3.73
CA LYS A 34 -8.14 -27.14 5.12
C LYS A 34 -8.09 -28.65 5.35
N ASP A 35 -6.88 -29.21 5.43
CA ASP A 35 -6.69 -30.60 5.82
C ASP A 35 -6.88 -30.78 7.34
N LYS A 36 -7.38 -31.96 7.75
CA LYS A 36 -7.70 -32.30 9.14
C LYS A 36 -6.46 -32.21 10.04
N PRO A 37 -6.57 -31.73 11.29
CA PRO A 37 -5.44 -31.63 12.20
C PRO A 37 -5.06 -33.02 12.75
N GLU A 38 -3.85 -33.48 12.45
CA GLU A 38 -3.21 -34.59 13.18
C GLU A 38 -2.67 -34.10 14.52
N GLU A 39 -2.92 -34.90 15.57
CA GLU A 39 -2.49 -34.68 16.95
C GLU A 39 -0.96 -34.55 17.03
N LYS A 40 -0.47 -33.38 17.45
CA LYS A 40 0.92 -33.20 17.90
C LYS A 40 0.94 -32.77 19.36
N LYS A 41 1.77 -33.50 20.10
CA LYS A 41 2.02 -33.49 21.54
C LYS A 41 2.31 -32.09 22.08
N GLU A 42 1.84 -31.87 23.30
CA GLU A 42 2.10 -30.71 24.15
C GLU A 42 3.60 -30.39 24.24
N GLY A 43 3.95 -29.21 23.76
CA GLY A 43 5.22 -28.53 23.95
C GLY A 43 4.91 -27.04 23.85
N ASP A 44 5.10 -26.35 24.98
CA ASP A 44 4.81 -24.94 25.20
C ASP A 44 5.65 -24.03 24.31
N GLU A 45 5.17 -23.75 23.09
CA GLU A 45 5.61 -22.60 22.30
C GLU A 45 4.37 -21.97 21.65
N ASN A 46 3.91 -20.85 22.22
CA ASN A 46 2.95 -19.96 21.58
C ASN A 46 3.36 -19.77 20.10
N PRO A 47 2.52 -20.08 19.11
CA PRO A 47 2.80 -19.69 17.74
C PRO A 47 2.75 -18.16 17.73
N GLN A 48 3.90 -17.51 17.83
CA GLN A 48 4.01 -16.09 17.57
C GLN A 48 3.47 -15.90 16.16
N THR A 49 2.23 -15.42 16.06
CA THR A 49 1.67 -14.94 14.81
C THR A 49 2.72 -14.04 14.22
N VAL A 50 3.33 -14.44 13.09
CA VAL A 50 4.43 -13.72 12.47
C VAL A 50 3.86 -12.36 12.07
N GLY A 51 3.95 -11.39 12.98
CA GLY A 51 3.32 -10.10 12.84
C GLY A 51 3.91 -9.41 11.63
N PHE A 52 3.08 -8.64 10.92
CA PHE A 52 3.56 -7.87 9.78
C PHE A 52 4.73 -6.98 10.22
N ARG A 53 5.91 -7.27 9.67
CA ARG A 53 7.19 -6.70 10.12
C ARG A 53 7.34 -5.23 9.71
N ASN A 54 6.77 -4.84 8.57
CA ASN A 54 6.89 -3.49 8.05
C ASN A 54 5.78 -2.58 8.62
N LYS A 55 6.12 -1.64 9.51
CA LYS A 55 5.16 -0.71 10.11
C LYS A 55 5.55 0.73 9.81
N GLU A 56 5.51 1.08 8.55
CA GLU A 56 5.86 2.42 8.12
C GLU A 56 4.68 3.38 8.05
N LYS A 57 4.99 4.64 8.32
CA LYS A 57 4.06 5.77 8.23
C LYS A 57 4.76 6.87 7.46
N VAL A 58 4.14 7.29 6.37
CA VAL A 58 4.71 8.28 5.46
C VAL A 58 4.02 9.62 5.68
N LEU A 59 4.77 10.65 6.07
CA LEU A 59 4.28 12.03 6.07
C LEU A 59 4.29 12.55 4.63
N VAL A 60 3.17 13.09 4.15
CA VAL A 60 3.09 13.73 2.83
C VAL A 60 2.78 15.21 3.03
N THR A 61 3.69 16.06 2.56
CA THR A 61 3.51 17.51 2.62
C THR A 61 4.06 18.21 1.38
N CYS A 62 3.72 19.49 1.22
CA CYS A 62 4.11 20.28 0.06
C CYS A 62 4.52 21.71 0.46
N SER A 63 5.29 22.36 -0.41
CA SER A 63 5.64 23.76 -0.26
C SER A 63 4.44 24.67 -0.53
N ARG A 64 4.49 25.90 -0.01
CA ARG A 64 3.57 26.94 -0.51
C ARG A 64 3.74 27.14 -2.02
N ARG A 65 2.68 27.65 -2.65
CA ARG A 65 2.59 27.94 -4.09
C ARG A 65 2.79 26.72 -5.01
N ILE A 66 2.42 25.52 -4.53
CA ILE A 66 2.29 24.34 -5.39
C ILE A 66 1.21 24.58 -6.47
N SER A 67 1.53 24.22 -7.71
CA SER A 67 0.59 24.30 -8.84
C SER A 67 -0.59 23.35 -8.65
N TYR A 68 -1.72 23.65 -9.29
CA TYR A 68 -2.93 22.81 -9.26
C TYR A 68 -2.61 21.37 -9.68
N ARG A 69 -1.93 21.19 -10.82
CA ARG A 69 -1.55 19.85 -11.33
C ARG A 69 -0.74 19.05 -10.31
N TYR A 70 0.28 19.66 -9.70
CA TYR A 70 1.14 19.00 -8.72
C TYR A 70 0.40 18.69 -7.41
N ARG A 71 -0.58 19.52 -7.04
CA ARG A 71 -1.46 19.22 -5.90
C ARG A 71 -2.31 17.98 -6.16
N HIS A 72 -2.86 17.82 -7.37
CA HIS A 72 -3.62 16.62 -7.73
C HIS A 72 -2.74 15.38 -7.76
N LEU A 73 -1.50 15.47 -8.28
CA LEU A 73 -0.52 14.38 -8.19
C LEU A 73 -0.28 13.95 -6.74
N MET A 74 -0.06 14.90 -5.83
CA MET A 74 0.13 14.61 -4.40
C MET A 74 -1.11 13.92 -3.79
N LEU A 75 -2.32 14.37 -4.14
CA LEU A 75 -3.55 13.73 -3.65
C LEU A 75 -3.74 12.32 -4.22
N ASN A 76 -3.37 12.09 -5.47
CA ASN A 76 -3.39 10.75 -6.07
C ASN A 76 -2.45 9.78 -5.33
N LEU A 77 -1.27 10.25 -4.90
CA LEU A 77 -0.34 9.48 -4.06
C LEU A 77 -0.91 9.21 -2.67
N VAL A 78 -1.60 10.17 -2.06
CA VAL A 78 -2.26 10.00 -0.77
C VAL A 78 -3.36 8.93 -0.84
N ASP A 79 -4.14 8.92 -1.91
CA ASP A 79 -5.20 7.94 -2.13
C ASP A 79 -4.64 6.52 -2.40
N LEU A 80 -3.43 6.42 -2.97
CA LEU A 80 -2.76 5.15 -3.25
C LEU A 80 -2.12 4.54 -2.00
N LEU A 81 -1.58 5.37 -1.10
CA LEU A 81 -0.80 4.93 0.06
C LEU A 81 -1.65 4.98 1.35
N PRO A 82 -2.22 3.86 1.84
CA PRO A 82 -3.12 3.87 3.00
C PRO A 82 -2.42 4.24 4.32
N HIS A 83 -1.10 4.09 4.37
CA HIS A 83 -0.26 4.40 5.53
C HIS A 83 0.31 5.82 5.47
N CYS A 84 -0.15 6.65 4.53
CA CYS A 84 0.27 8.04 4.46
C CYS A 84 -0.55 8.94 5.39
N LYS A 85 0.10 9.98 5.90
CA LYS A 85 -0.53 11.08 6.64
C LYS A 85 -0.27 12.36 5.87
N LYS A 86 -1.33 12.93 5.31
CA LYS A 86 -1.27 14.24 4.69
C LYS A 86 -1.17 15.32 5.77
N ASP A 87 -0.29 16.30 5.56
CA ASP A 87 -0.16 17.45 6.44
C ASP A 87 -0.37 18.79 5.70
N ASN A 88 -0.41 19.86 6.48
CA ASN A 88 -0.49 21.22 5.98
C ASN A 88 0.79 21.64 5.23
N LYS A 89 0.66 22.67 4.40
CA LYS A 89 1.76 23.21 3.59
C LYS A 89 2.84 23.80 4.49
N VAL A 90 4.11 23.48 4.22
CA VAL A 90 5.24 23.94 5.04
C VAL A 90 5.68 25.35 4.68
N GLU A 91 5.59 26.23 5.69
CA GLU A 91 6.05 27.62 5.87
C GLU A 91 7.44 27.85 6.43
N ALA A 92 8.51 27.33 5.82
CA ALA A 92 9.86 27.67 6.28
C ALA A 92 10.60 28.60 5.30
N LYS A 93 10.89 29.83 5.75
CA LYS A 93 11.90 30.71 5.11
C LYS A 93 13.34 30.22 5.38
N GLY A 94 13.54 29.43 6.45
CA GLY A 94 14.83 28.86 6.86
C GLY A 94 15.07 27.42 6.38
N SER A 95 15.82 26.64 7.18
CA SER A 95 16.16 25.23 6.89
C SER A 95 14.90 24.36 6.87
N LYS A 96 14.38 24.09 5.66
CA LYS A 96 13.19 23.25 5.44
C LYS A 96 13.37 21.84 6.00
N GLY A 97 14.60 21.32 6.02
CA GLY A 97 14.90 19.97 6.52
C GLY A 97 14.64 19.83 8.02
N ALA A 98 15.05 20.80 8.84
CA ALA A 98 14.84 20.76 10.29
C ALA A 98 13.35 20.78 10.63
N ALA A 99 12.59 21.70 10.01
CA ALA A 99 11.15 21.77 10.19
C ALA A 99 10.42 20.49 9.75
N LEU A 100 10.88 19.83 8.68
CA LEU A 100 10.32 18.55 8.25
C LEU A 100 10.61 17.42 9.25
N ASN A 101 11.80 17.38 9.82
CA ASN A 101 12.15 16.37 10.82
C ASN A 101 11.27 16.52 12.08
N GLU A 102 11.08 17.74 12.57
CA GLU A 102 10.17 18.03 13.69
C GLU A 102 8.72 17.59 13.39
N LEU A 103 8.22 17.89 12.18
CA LEU A 103 6.87 17.47 11.77
C LEU A 103 6.73 15.94 11.71
N VAL A 104 7.76 15.25 11.22
CA VAL A 104 7.77 13.79 11.14
C VAL A 104 7.74 13.17 12.54
N GLU A 105 8.50 13.73 13.49
CA GLU A 105 8.49 13.31 14.89
C GLU A 105 7.13 13.55 15.55
N LEU A 106 6.56 14.75 15.39
CA LEU A 106 5.24 15.12 15.90
C LEU A 106 4.11 14.20 15.38
N LYS A 107 4.20 13.77 14.13
CA LYS A 107 3.22 12.86 13.51
C LYS A 107 3.56 11.38 13.69
N SER A 108 4.68 11.07 14.35
CA SER A 108 5.23 9.72 14.51
C SER A 108 5.29 8.96 13.18
N CYS A 109 5.84 9.62 12.16
CA CYS A 109 6.10 9.03 10.85
C CYS A 109 7.55 8.52 10.78
N SER A 110 7.79 7.49 9.96
CA SER A 110 9.14 6.96 9.68
C SER A 110 9.77 7.63 8.46
N SER A 111 8.91 8.02 7.51
CA SER A 111 9.29 8.46 6.17
C SER A 111 8.59 9.78 5.84
N CYS A 112 9.19 10.59 4.99
CA CYS A 112 8.66 11.88 4.56
C CYS A 112 8.74 12.02 3.04
N LEU A 113 7.62 12.40 2.43
CA LEU A 113 7.50 12.84 1.05
C LEU A 113 7.16 14.33 1.03
N PHE A 114 8.09 15.13 0.52
CA PHE A 114 7.93 16.58 0.44
C PHE A 114 7.97 17.07 -1.01
N PHE A 115 6.87 17.68 -1.45
CA PHE A 115 6.72 18.26 -2.78
C PHE A 115 7.12 19.74 -2.75
N GLU A 116 8.29 20.05 -3.29
CA GLU A 116 8.82 21.40 -3.41
C GLU A 116 8.55 21.95 -4.82
N CYS A 117 7.67 22.94 -4.91
CA CYS A 117 7.41 23.68 -6.14
C CYS A 117 8.30 24.92 -6.19
N ARG A 118 9.15 25.02 -7.22
CA ARG A 118 10.02 26.19 -7.44
C ARG A 118 9.57 26.99 -8.65
N LYS A 119 9.52 28.32 -8.49
CA LYS A 119 9.07 29.27 -9.54
C LYS A 119 7.68 28.96 -10.14
N GLY A 120 6.87 28.11 -9.49
CA GLY A 120 5.57 27.67 -10.02
C GLY A 120 5.64 26.74 -11.23
N LYS A 121 6.85 26.31 -11.63
CA LYS A 121 7.08 25.50 -12.84
C LYS A 121 7.69 24.15 -12.50
N ASP A 122 8.77 24.15 -11.74
CA ASP A 122 9.55 22.94 -11.49
C ASP A 122 9.07 22.26 -10.21
N LEU A 123 8.83 20.94 -10.29
CA LEU A 123 8.47 20.12 -9.14
C LEU A 123 9.68 19.27 -8.74
N TYR A 124 10.13 19.47 -7.50
CA TYR A 124 11.06 18.57 -6.85
C TYR A 124 10.32 17.73 -5.81
N MET A 125 10.54 16.43 -5.83
CA MET A 125 10.02 15.52 -4.82
C MET A 125 11.18 15.05 -3.95
N TRP A 126 11.10 15.34 -2.66
CA TRP A 126 12.04 14.84 -1.68
C TRP A 126 11.44 13.61 -1.01
N MET A 127 12.21 12.52 -0.99
CA MET A 127 11.88 11.31 -0.25
C MET A 127 12.96 11.11 0.80
N SER A 128 12.58 11.07 2.07
CA SER A 128 13.53 10.91 3.17
C SER A 128 13.04 9.90 4.18
N LYS A 129 13.94 9.06 4.69
CA LYS A 129 13.75 8.36 5.96
C LYS A 129 14.24 9.29 7.06
N CYS A 130 13.44 9.52 8.09
CA CYS A 130 13.78 10.43 9.20
C CYS A 130 13.95 9.60 10.48
N PRO A 131 14.82 10.00 11.42
CA PRO A 131 15.61 11.24 11.47
C PRO A 131 16.98 11.18 10.79
N ASN A 132 17.53 9.99 10.54
CA ASN A 132 18.94 9.82 10.17
C ASN A 132 19.23 9.83 8.66
N GLY A 133 18.22 9.98 7.81
CA GLY A 133 18.33 9.73 6.37
C GLY A 133 18.19 8.23 6.04
N PRO A 134 18.35 7.84 4.77
CA PRO A 134 18.79 8.62 3.61
C PRO A 134 17.72 9.57 3.06
N SER A 135 18.17 10.57 2.28
CA SER A 135 17.30 11.52 1.58
C SER A 135 17.64 11.55 0.08
N VAL A 136 16.61 11.57 -0.75
CA VAL A 136 16.72 11.60 -2.20
C VAL A 136 15.87 12.74 -2.73
N LYS A 137 16.42 13.45 -3.71
CA LYS A 137 15.73 14.51 -4.44
C LYS A 137 15.50 14.11 -5.88
N PHE A 138 14.23 14.03 -6.28
CA PHE A 138 13.81 13.79 -7.65
C PHE A 138 13.38 15.10 -8.31
N LEU A 139 13.78 15.30 -9.56
CA LEU A 139 13.13 16.26 -10.44
C LEU A 139 11.99 15.53 -11.16
N VAL A 140 10.75 15.95 -10.92
CA VAL A 140 9.57 15.30 -11.48
C VAL A 140 9.17 16.03 -12.76
N ASN A 141 9.33 15.35 -13.89
CA ASN A 141 8.98 15.84 -15.22
C ASN A 141 7.76 15.08 -15.77
N ALA A 142 7.10 15.65 -16.77
CA ALA A 142 5.98 15.03 -17.50
C ALA A 142 4.88 14.46 -16.58
N VAL A 143 4.38 15.27 -15.65
CA VAL A 143 3.31 14.88 -14.74
C VAL A 143 1.97 14.81 -15.46
N HIS A 144 1.31 13.66 -15.37
CA HIS A 144 -0.07 13.48 -15.76
C HIS A 144 -0.88 12.97 -14.57
N THR A 145 -2.02 13.61 -14.28
CA THR A 145 -2.87 13.22 -13.14
C THR A 145 -3.87 12.15 -13.55
N MET A 146 -4.45 11.45 -12.56
CA MET A 146 -5.50 10.45 -12.82
C MET A 146 -6.73 11.04 -13.51
N GLU A 147 -7.01 12.34 -13.33
CA GLU A 147 -8.11 13.05 -13.99
C GLU A 147 -7.81 13.37 -15.47
N GLU A 148 -6.54 13.53 -15.83
CA GLU A 148 -6.10 13.82 -17.20
C GLU A 148 -6.02 12.56 -18.06
N LEU A 149 -5.62 11.43 -17.46
CA LEU A 149 -5.57 10.14 -18.16
C LEU A 149 -6.98 9.56 -18.32
N LYS A 150 -7.40 9.34 -19.57
CA LYS A 150 -8.63 8.59 -19.92
C LYS A 150 -8.48 7.08 -19.67
N LEU A 151 -7.90 6.70 -18.53
CA LEU A 151 -7.82 5.31 -18.12
C LEU A 151 -9.17 4.91 -17.51
N THR A 152 -9.77 3.86 -18.08
CA THR A 152 -11.03 3.28 -17.60
C THR A 152 -10.82 2.31 -16.43
N GLY A 153 -9.57 2.08 -16.02
CA GLY A 153 -9.20 1.17 -14.94
C GLY A 153 -9.51 1.76 -13.57
N ASN A 154 -10.18 0.98 -12.74
CA ASN A 154 -10.44 1.31 -11.33
C ASN A 154 -9.67 0.32 -10.44
N HIS A 155 -9.19 0.79 -9.28
CA HIS A 155 -8.51 -0.05 -8.30
C HIS A 155 -9.09 0.18 -6.91
N LEU A 156 -9.00 -0.83 -6.05
CA LEU A 156 -9.42 -0.70 -4.66
C LEU A 156 -8.51 0.30 -3.93
N LYS A 157 -9.09 1.35 -3.33
CA LYS A 157 -8.34 2.32 -2.52
C LYS A 157 -7.73 1.63 -1.31
N GLY A 158 -6.45 1.87 -1.05
CA GLY A 158 -5.72 1.23 0.05
C GLY A 158 -5.43 -0.26 -0.14
N SER A 159 -5.63 -0.81 -1.34
CA SER A 159 -5.11 -2.14 -1.67
C SER A 159 -3.58 -2.16 -1.63
N ARG A 160 -3.00 -3.35 -1.44
CA ARG A 160 -1.55 -3.52 -1.39
C ARG A 160 -1.02 -3.56 -2.83
N PRO A 161 -0.26 -2.56 -3.29
CA PRO A 161 0.26 -2.55 -4.66
C PRO A 161 1.34 -3.63 -4.82
N ILE A 162 1.47 -4.12 -6.05
CA ILE A 162 2.61 -4.94 -6.48
C ILE A 162 3.64 -3.98 -7.07
N LEU A 163 4.87 -4.04 -6.58
CA LEU A 163 5.99 -3.27 -7.10
C LEU A 163 6.79 -4.15 -8.06
N THR A 164 7.08 -3.63 -9.24
CA THR A 164 7.92 -4.28 -10.25
C THR A 164 9.07 -3.35 -10.60
N PHE A 165 10.30 -3.79 -10.41
CA PHE A 165 11.50 -3.01 -10.67
C PHE A 165 12.21 -3.51 -11.93
N SER A 166 12.78 -2.59 -12.71
CA SER A 166 13.70 -2.94 -13.81
C SER A 166 14.98 -3.55 -13.27
N SER A 167 15.63 -4.41 -14.05
CA SER A 167 16.99 -4.93 -13.79
C SER A 167 18.04 -3.83 -13.66
N ASP A 168 17.76 -2.62 -14.16
CA ASP A 168 18.66 -1.47 -14.02
C ASP A 168 18.86 -1.06 -12.56
N PHE A 169 17.87 -1.35 -11.69
CA PHE A 169 17.97 -0.99 -10.28
C PHE A 169 19.05 -1.76 -9.51
N ASP A 170 19.50 -2.91 -10.06
CA ASP A 170 20.50 -3.75 -9.42
C ASP A 170 21.93 -3.44 -9.90
N LYS A 171 22.10 -2.56 -10.91
CA LYS A 171 23.40 -2.25 -11.53
C LYS A 171 24.29 -1.34 -10.69
N SER A 172 23.70 -0.38 -9.96
CA SER A 172 24.47 0.60 -9.19
C SER A 172 24.00 0.65 -7.72
N PRO A 173 24.90 0.97 -6.76
CA PRO A 173 24.53 1.06 -5.36
C PRO A 173 23.47 2.13 -5.06
N HIS A 174 23.48 3.25 -5.78
CA HIS A 174 22.48 4.30 -5.59
C HIS A 174 21.09 3.84 -6.06
N TRP A 175 21.01 3.05 -7.12
CA TRP A 175 19.73 2.48 -7.55
C TRP A 175 19.24 1.40 -6.59
N GLN A 176 20.13 0.58 -6.04
CA GLN A 176 19.77 -0.41 -5.02
C GLN A 176 19.22 0.27 -3.76
N LEU A 177 19.83 1.39 -3.33
CA LEU A 177 19.31 2.20 -2.23
C LEU A 177 17.91 2.75 -2.52
N LEU A 178 17.69 3.25 -3.75
CA LEU A 178 16.38 3.76 -4.17
C LEU A 178 15.32 2.66 -4.20
N LYS A 179 15.67 1.47 -4.70
CA LYS A 179 14.81 0.29 -4.71
C LYS A 179 14.39 -0.08 -3.29
N GLU A 180 15.34 -0.10 -2.36
CA GLU A 180 15.05 -0.37 -0.95
C GLU A 180 14.16 0.71 -0.32
N MET A 181 14.45 1.99 -0.56
CA MET A 181 13.63 3.11 -0.06
C MET A 181 12.18 3.07 -0.56
N ILE A 182 11.94 2.62 -1.79
CA ILE A 182 10.59 2.54 -2.39
C ILE A 182 9.84 1.28 -1.90
N THR A 183 10.56 0.22 -1.53
CA THR A 183 9.98 -1.05 -1.09
C THR A 183 9.53 -1.01 0.37
N GLN A 184 10.25 -0.24 1.20
CA GLN A 184 10.00 -0.05 2.63
C GLN A 184 8.88 0.96 2.91
#